data_AF-A0A5S4ZYD5-F1
#
_entry.id   AF-A0A5S4ZYD5-F1
#
_cell.length_a   1.000
_cell.length_b   1.000
_cell.length_c   1.000
_cell.angle_alpha   90.00
_cell.angle_beta   90.00
_cell.angle_gamma   90.00
#
_symmetry.space_group_name_H-M   'P 1'
#
loop_
_entity.id
_entity.type
_entity.pdbx_description
1 polymer ?
#
loop_
_entity_poly.entity_id
_entity_poly.type
_entity_poly.pdbx_seq_one_letter_code
_entity_poly.pdbx_strand_id
1 'polypeptide(L)'
;MAPDWTGGNLVQFPGKEGVDPEEMDDNTVLVQRTLRSGQSIYYDGNVVIVGDINPGGEVVATGNVVVMGYLRGVVHAGAGGNENAAVYAFRMRPTQLRIAGHITRAPDGDEVEPIVPEVARIKDGIVVIEAFPSGPERHT
;
A
#
# COMPACT_ATOMS: atom_id res chain seq x y z
N MET A 1 -24.35 -15.31 19.17
CA MET A 1 -23.84 -14.29 20.10
C MET A 1 -22.48 -13.86 19.58
N ALA A 2 -22.27 -12.57 19.35
CA ALA A 2 -20.96 -12.04 18.95
C ALA A 2 -19.99 -12.15 20.14
N PRO A 3 -18.68 -12.35 19.90
CA PRO A 3 -17.71 -12.43 20.98
C PRO A 3 -17.70 -11.12 21.78
N ASP A 4 -17.62 -11.24 23.10
CA ASP A 4 -17.37 -10.11 23.97
C ASP A 4 -15.89 -9.74 23.85
N TRP A 5 -15.63 -8.46 23.59
CA TRP A 5 -14.30 -7.92 23.37
C TRP A 5 -13.75 -7.22 24.63
N THR A 6 -14.30 -7.50 25.82
CA THR A 6 -14.03 -6.69 27.04
C THR A 6 -12.85 -7.18 27.88
N GLY A 7 -12.21 -8.28 27.50
CA GLY A 7 -11.07 -8.86 28.21
C GLY A 7 -9.70 -8.35 27.74
N GLY A 8 -9.19 -7.28 28.39
CA GLY A 8 -7.77 -7.12 28.72
C GLY A 8 -6.71 -7.29 27.62
N ASN A 9 -6.84 -6.57 26.50
CA ASN A 9 -5.80 -5.72 25.88
C ASN A 9 -6.38 -5.19 24.55
N LEU A 10 -7.42 -4.37 24.63
CA LEU A 10 -7.94 -3.67 23.46
C LEU A 10 -7.01 -2.50 23.16
N VAL A 11 -6.43 -2.47 21.96
CA VAL A 11 -6.03 -1.19 21.36
C VAL A 11 -7.33 -0.46 21.04
N GLN A 12 -7.76 0.43 21.94
CA GLN A 12 -8.77 1.42 21.62
C GLN A 12 -8.15 2.33 20.55
N PHE A 13 -8.55 2.19 19.29
CA PHE A 13 -8.39 3.31 18.36
C PHE A 13 -9.25 4.43 18.93
N PRO A 14 -8.67 5.59 19.31
CA PRO A 14 -9.44 6.66 19.91
C PRO A 14 -10.55 7.01 18.91
N GLY A 15 -11.80 6.84 19.34
CA GLY A 15 -12.94 7.19 18.50
C GLY A 15 -12.94 8.69 18.27
N LYS A 16 -12.62 9.15 17.05
CA LYS A 16 -12.69 10.54 16.56
C LYS A 16 -12.01 11.66 17.38
N GLU A 17 -11.61 11.41 18.62
CA GLU A 17 -10.91 12.35 19.49
C GLU A 17 -9.48 11.82 19.68
N GLY A 18 -8.60 12.11 18.72
CA GLY A 18 -7.16 11.80 18.86
C GLY A 18 -6.42 11.45 17.57
N VAL A 19 -7.14 11.19 16.48
CA VAL A 19 -6.59 11.20 15.12
C VAL A 19 -7.19 12.42 14.44
N ASP A 20 -6.36 13.30 13.88
CA ASP A 20 -6.86 14.42 13.10
C ASP A 20 -7.76 13.85 11.99
N PRO A 21 -9.02 14.29 11.83
CA PRO A 21 -9.85 13.86 10.71
C PRO A 21 -9.16 14.06 9.35
N GLU A 22 -8.20 14.98 9.24
CA GLU A 22 -7.34 15.14 8.06
C GLU A 22 -6.31 14.00 7.89
N GLU A 23 -5.97 13.26 8.95
CA GLU A 23 -5.09 12.08 8.92
C GLU A 23 -5.84 10.76 8.64
N MET A 24 -7.18 10.78 8.61
CA MET A 24 -8.01 9.61 8.30
C MET A 24 -8.53 9.69 6.85
N ASP A 25 -8.22 8.67 6.07
CA ASP A 25 -8.82 8.51 4.74
C ASP A 25 -9.97 7.50 4.81
N ASP A 26 -11.19 8.01 4.76
CA ASP A 26 -12.43 7.25 4.96
C ASP A 26 -12.91 6.52 3.69
N ASN A 27 -12.27 6.79 2.56
CA ASN A 27 -12.65 6.24 1.27
C ASN A 27 -11.69 5.11 0.85
N THR A 28 -12.02 3.88 1.26
CA THR A 28 -11.17 2.70 1.03
C THR A 28 -11.97 1.51 0.51
N VAL A 29 -11.46 0.85 -0.54
CA VAL A 29 -12.00 -0.44 -1.01
C VAL A 29 -11.10 -1.61 -0.60
N LEU A 30 -11.71 -2.67 -0.10
CA LEU A 30 -11.06 -3.95 0.19
C LEU A 30 -11.35 -4.95 -0.92
N VAL A 31 -10.31 -5.52 -1.51
CA VAL A 31 -10.37 -6.48 -2.60
C VAL A 31 -9.72 -7.79 -2.14
N GLN A 32 -10.54 -8.80 -1.85
CA GLN A 32 -10.08 -10.07 -1.28
C GLN A 32 -9.80 -11.12 -2.36
N ARG A 33 -8.92 -10.78 -3.31
CA ARG A 33 -8.49 -11.70 -4.38
C ARG A 33 -7.19 -11.26 -5.02
N THR A 34 -6.47 -12.20 -5.60
CA THR A 34 -5.36 -11.94 -6.52
C THR A 34 -5.86 -11.30 -7.82
N LEU A 35 -5.15 -10.28 -8.31
CA LEU A 35 -5.31 -9.73 -9.65
C LEU A 35 -4.43 -10.50 -10.64
N ARG A 36 -5.05 -10.97 -11.72
CA ARG A 36 -4.40 -11.71 -12.82
C ARG A 36 -4.24 -10.83 -14.05
N SER A 37 -3.49 -11.33 -15.03
CA SER A 37 -3.28 -10.65 -16.31
C SER A 37 -4.60 -10.22 -16.96
N GLY A 38 -4.66 -8.96 -17.38
CA GLY A 38 -5.84 -8.33 -18.00
C GLY A 38 -6.89 -7.83 -17.00
N GLN A 39 -6.66 -7.97 -15.70
CA GLN A 39 -7.56 -7.43 -14.67
C GLN A 39 -7.05 -6.08 -14.16
N SER A 40 -7.93 -5.08 -14.19
CA SER A 40 -7.64 -3.75 -13.66
C SER A 40 -8.62 -3.36 -12.56
N ILE A 41 -8.15 -2.58 -11.59
CA ILE A 41 -8.96 -1.91 -10.58
C ILE A 41 -8.65 -0.42 -10.67
N TYR A 42 -9.71 0.39 -10.79
CA TYR A 42 -9.64 1.84 -10.71
C TYR A 42 -10.52 2.26 -9.54
N TYR A 43 -9.96 3.04 -8.62
CA TYR A 43 -10.69 3.50 -7.44
C TYR A 43 -10.30 4.93 -7.08
N ASP A 44 -11.30 5.76 -6.82
CA ASP A 44 -11.09 7.08 -6.23
C ASP A 44 -11.07 6.89 -4.71
N GLY A 45 -9.88 6.93 -4.09
CA GLY A 45 -9.62 6.59 -2.70
C GLY A 45 -8.46 5.60 -2.55
N ASN A 46 -8.38 4.91 -1.42
CA ASN A 46 -7.39 3.86 -1.16
C ASN A 46 -7.85 2.48 -1.63
N VAL A 47 -6.89 1.64 -2.01
CA VAL A 47 -7.13 0.24 -2.38
C VAL A 47 -6.33 -0.68 -1.48
N VAL A 48 -7.00 -1.64 -0.84
CA VAL A 48 -6.36 -2.76 -0.13
C VAL A 48 -6.61 -4.04 -0.91
N ILE A 49 -5.55 -4.70 -1.36
CA ILE A 49 -5.58 -6.02 -1.98
C ILE A 49 -5.15 -7.06 -0.95
N VAL A 50 -6.02 -8.02 -0.66
CA VAL A 50 -5.67 -9.23 0.11
C VAL A 50 -5.40 -10.36 -0.89
N GLY A 51 -4.16 -10.39 -1.36
CA GLY A 51 -3.69 -11.27 -2.43
C GLY A 51 -2.56 -10.63 -3.22
N ASP A 52 -2.19 -11.26 -4.33
CA ASP A 52 -1.13 -10.77 -5.20
C ASP A 52 -1.67 -9.86 -6.30
N ILE A 53 -0.78 -9.03 -6.86
CA ILE A 53 -0.99 -8.41 -8.17
C ILE A 53 0.01 -9.05 -9.11
N ASN A 54 -0.44 -9.98 -9.95
CA ASN A 54 0.42 -10.70 -10.88
C ASN A 54 0.76 -9.84 -12.11
N PRO A 55 1.78 -10.24 -12.90
CA PRO A 55 2.08 -9.57 -14.17
C PRO A 55 0.83 -9.44 -15.05
N GLY A 56 0.65 -8.25 -15.61
CA GLY A 56 -0.54 -7.87 -16.40
C GLY A 56 -1.77 -7.51 -15.57
N GLY A 57 -1.75 -7.64 -14.24
CA GLY A 57 -2.73 -7.05 -13.35
C GLY A 57 -2.39 -5.59 -13.06
N GLU A 58 -3.41 -4.74 -12.89
CA GLU A 58 -3.25 -3.30 -12.69
C GLU A 58 -4.14 -2.78 -11.57
N VAL A 59 -3.58 -1.89 -10.73
CA VAL A 59 -4.34 -1.10 -9.75
C VAL A 59 -4.00 0.37 -9.93
N VAL A 60 -5.04 1.20 -10.07
CA VAL A 60 -4.94 2.66 -10.11
C VAL A 60 -5.82 3.21 -8.98
N ALA A 61 -5.21 3.99 -8.09
CA ALA A 61 -5.85 4.58 -6.93
C ALA A 61 -5.49 6.06 -6.83
N THR A 62 -6.45 6.93 -6.49
CA THR A 62 -6.15 8.34 -6.19
C THR A 62 -5.51 8.52 -4.82
N GLY A 63 -5.67 7.55 -3.91
CA GLY A 63 -5.00 7.45 -2.61
C GLY A 63 -3.88 6.41 -2.59
N ASN A 64 -3.72 5.77 -1.43
CA ASN A 64 -2.72 4.73 -1.17
C ASN A 64 -3.12 3.37 -1.74
N VAL A 65 -2.12 2.50 -1.95
CA VAL A 65 -2.33 1.10 -2.32
C VAL A 65 -1.62 0.19 -1.33
N VAL A 66 -2.35 -0.75 -0.73
CA VAL A 66 -1.80 -1.77 0.17
C VAL A 66 -1.99 -3.14 -0.46
N VAL A 67 -0.91 -3.87 -0.68
CA VAL A 67 -0.92 -5.22 -1.24
C VAL A 67 -0.45 -6.20 -0.17
N MET A 68 -1.36 -6.96 0.42
CA MET A 68 -1.02 -8.02 1.37
C MET A 68 -0.56 -9.29 0.63
N GLY A 69 0.51 -9.16 -0.15
CA GLY A 69 1.04 -10.18 -1.05
C GLY A 69 2.19 -9.68 -1.94
N TYR A 70 2.42 -10.38 -3.04
CA TYR A 70 3.41 -10.02 -4.05
C TYR A 70 2.86 -8.98 -5.04
N LEU A 71 3.54 -7.83 -5.15
CA LEU A 71 3.31 -6.85 -6.20
C LEU A 71 4.23 -7.14 -7.39
N ARG A 72 3.69 -7.76 -8.44
CA ARG A 72 4.39 -8.09 -9.71
C ARG A 72 3.79 -7.46 -10.96
N GLY A 73 2.64 -6.80 -10.83
CA GLY A 73 1.96 -6.09 -11.91
C GLY A 73 2.26 -4.60 -11.91
N VAL A 74 1.26 -3.82 -12.35
CA VAL A 74 1.30 -2.35 -12.40
C VAL A 74 0.52 -1.78 -11.23
N VAL A 75 1.11 -0.81 -10.54
CA VAL A 75 0.40 0.02 -9.55
C VAL A 75 0.61 1.49 -9.86
N HIS A 76 -0.46 2.28 -9.77
CA HIS A 76 -0.43 3.74 -9.78
C HIS A 76 -1.21 4.27 -8.57
N ALA A 77 -0.48 4.62 -7.51
CA ALA A 77 -1.03 5.29 -6.34
C ALA A 77 -0.99 6.82 -6.54
N GLY A 78 -1.83 7.55 -5.81
CA GLY A 78 -1.85 9.00 -5.93
C GLY A 78 -2.24 9.50 -7.32
N ALA A 79 -2.99 8.72 -8.11
CA ALA A 79 -3.25 8.99 -9.53
C ALA A 79 -3.93 10.35 -9.81
N GLY A 80 -4.57 10.95 -8.79
CA GLY A 80 -5.09 12.32 -8.83
C GLY A 80 -4.04 13.42 -8.60
N GLY A 81 -2.75 13.09 -8.51
CA GLY A 81 -1.66 14.02 -8.23
C GLY A 81 -1.21 14.04 -6.75
N ASN A 82 -1.66 13.10 -5.92
CA ASN A 82 -1.26 13.03 -4.51
C ASN A 82 0.16 12.44 -4.39
N GLU A 83 1.16 13.31 -4.25
CA GLU A 83 2.57 12.91 -4.06
C GLU A 83 2.85 12.31 -2.66
N ASN A 84 1.93 12.48 -1.70
CA ASN A 84 2.04 11.86 -0.37
C ASN A 84 1.51 10.42 -0.32
N ALA A 85 0.93 9.92 -1.42
CA ALA A 85 0.46 8.56 -1.50
C ALA A 85 1.63 7.57 -1.43
N ALA A 86 1.37 6.40 -0.85
CA ALA A 86 2.35 5.33 -0.73
C ALA A 86 1.79 4.00 -1.27
N VAL A 87 2.72 3.12 -1.65
CA VAL A 87 2.41 1.73 -1.99
C VAL A 87 3.08 0.83 -0.98
N TYR A 88 2.32 -0.06 -0.36
CA TYR A 88 2.82 -1.05 0.60
C TYR A 88 2.67 -2.45 0.01
N ALA A 89 3.69 -3.29 0.15
CA ALA A 89 3.59 -4.69 -0.26
C ALA A 89 4.41 -5.60 0.67
N PHE A 90 4.05 -6.89 0.76
CA PHE A 90 4.96 -7.85 1.39
C PHE A 90 6.23 -8.04 0.55
N ARG A 91 6.10 -7.98 -0.78
CA ARG A 91 7.20 -8.07 -1.74
C ARG A 91 6.91 -7.19 -2.93
N MET A 92 7.91 -6.42 -3.36
CA MET A 92 7.78 -5.42 -4.40
C MET A 92 8.68 -5.77 -5.59
N ARG A 93 8.08 -6.37 -6.63
CA ARG A 93 8.70 -6.62 -7.94
C ARG A 93 7.81 -6.11 -9.09
N PRO A 94 7.31 -4.86 -9.03
CA PRO A 94 6.37 -4.33 -10.01
C PRO A 94 7.01 -4.24 -11.39
N THR A 95 6.25 -4.58 -12.42
CA THR A 95 6.64 -4.23 -13.79
C THR A 95 6.68 -2.71 -13.97
N GLN A 96 5.82 -2.00 -13.23
CA GLN A 96 5.79 -0.54 -13.17
C GLN A 96 5.11 -0.10 -11.87
N LEU A 97 5.72 0.87 -11.19
CA LEU A 97 5.13 1.53 -10.03
C LEU A 97 5.11 3.03 -10.26
N ARG A 98 3.96 3.66 -10.03
CA ARG A 98 3.76 5.10 -10.11
C ARG A 98 3.19 5.64 -8.81
N ILE A 99 3.64 6.83 -8.45
CA ILE A 99 3.08 7.64 -7.38
C ILE A 99 2.91 9.05 -7.96
N ALA A 100 1.66 9.53 -8.01
CA ALA A 100 1.34 10.78 -8.71
C ALA A 100 1.92 10.81 -10.14
N GLY A 101 2.74 11.81 -10.46
CA GLY A 101 3.42 11.93 -11.76
C GLY A 101 4.73 11.14 -11.90
N HIS A 102 5.19 10.49 -10.83
CA HIS A 102 6.51 9.87 -10.76
C HIS A 102 6.42 8.37 -11.06
N ILE A 103 7.40 7.85 -11.80
CA ILE A 103 7.43 6.45 -12.26
C ILE A 103 8.75 5.79 -11.89
N THR A 104 8.66 4.55 -11.46
CA THR A 104 9.82 3.68 -11.24
C THR A 104 9.50 2.25 -11.67
N ARG A 105 10.54 1.43 -11.71
CA ARG A 105 10.48 -0.03 -11.89
C ARG A 105 11.32 -0.66 -10.79
N ALA A 106 11.13 -1.94 -10.52
CA ALA A 106 12.06 -2.66 -9.65
C ALA A 106 13.50 -2.58 -10.22
N PRO A 107 14.53 -2.47 -9.37
CA PRO A 107 15.92 -2.57 -9.81
C PRO A 107 16.17 -3.87 -10.59
N ASP A 108 17.02 -3.81 -11.61
CA ASP A 108 17.46 -4.99 -12.36
C ASP A 108 18.50 -5.79 -11.53
N GLY A 109 18.26 -7.07 -11.24
CA GLY A 109 19.31 -7.97 -10.69
C GLY A 109 18.86 -9.07 -9.73
N ASP A 110 19.81 -9.97 -9.42
CA ASP A 110 19.70 -11.07 -8.45
C ASP A 110 19.88 -10.59 -6.99
N GLU A 111 19.27 -9.45 -6.64
CA GLU A 111 19.27 -9.01 -5.24
C GLU A 111 18.46 -10.00 -4.40
N VAL A 112 19.03 -10.39 -3.26
CA VAL A 112 18.34 -11.24 -2.28
C VAL A 112 17.03 -10.55 -1.89
N GLU A 113 15.91 -11.18 -2.24
CA GLU A 113 14.59 -10.60 -2.00
C GLU A 113 14.39 -10.35 -0.49
N PRO A 114 14.13 -9.10 -0.07
CA PRO A 114 13.94 -8.78 1.34
C PRO A 114 12.82 -9.64 1.92
N ILE A 115 13.06 -10.29 3.07
CA ILE A 115 12.03 -11.13 3.70
C ILE A 115 10.97 -10.28 4.44
N VAL A 116 11.20 -8.97 4.53
CA VAL A 116 10.35 -7.97 5.18
C VAL A 116 9.38 -7.31 4.19
N PRO A 117 8.27 -6.72 4.66
CA PRO A 117 7.45 -5.86 3.83
C PRO A 117 8.22 -4.63 3.36
N GLU A 118 7.76 -4.01 2.28
CA GLU A 118 8.37 -2.85 1.63
C GLU A 118 7.35 -1.72 1.47
N VAL A 119 7.85 -0.48 1.44
CA VAL A 119 7.07 0.72 1.12
C VAL A 119 7.72 1.47 -0.03
N ALA A 120 6.92 1.88 -1.00
CA ALA A 120 7.30 2.85 -2.02
C ALA A 120 6.69 4.21 -1.70
N ARG A 121 7.51 5.26 -1.76
CA ARG A 121 7.12 6.66 -1.54
C ARG A 121 7.97 7.60 -2.38
N ILE A 122 7.53 8.84 -2.55
CA ILE A 122 8.35 9.88 -3.18
C ILE A 122 9.31 10.46 -2.14
N LYS A 123 10.60 10.53 -2.49
CA LYS A 123 11.65 11.23 -1.75
C LYS A 123 12.49 12.00 -2.75
N ASP A 124 12.68 13.29 -2.54
CA ASP A 124 13.47 14.16 -3.42
C ASP A 124 13.06 14.08 -4.91
N GLY A 125 11.75 13.94 -5.18
CA GLY A 125 11.19 13.86 -6.53
C GLY A 125 11.43 12.54 -7.26
N ILE A 126 11.88 11.50 -6.56
CA ILE A 126 12.01 10.15 -7.10
C ILE A 126 11.22 9.15 -6.24
N VAL A 127 10.72 8.09 -6.86
CA VAL A 127 10.09 7.00 -6.10
C VAL A 127 11.17 6.06 -5.55
N VAL A 128 11.25 5.98 -4.23
CA VAL A 128 12.15 5.08 -3.50
C VAL A 128 11.37 3.90 -2.95
N ILE A 129 11.97 2.71 -2.99
CA ILE A 129 11.44 1.49 -2.36
C ILE A 129 12.39 1.12 -1.24
N GLU A 130 11.85 0.92 -0.03
CA GLU A 130 12.63 0.56 1.14
C GLU A 130 11.88 -0.43 2.03
N ALA A 131 12.62 -1.10 2.92
CA ALA A 131 12.04 -1.96 3.93
C ALA A 131 11.05 -1.18 4.80
N PHE A 132 9.86 -1.73 4.99
CA PHE A 132 8.88 -1.19 5.93
C PHE A 132 9.39 -1.43 7.36
N PRO A 133 9.60 -0.37 8.15
CA PRO A 133 10.15 -0.51 9.50
C PRO A 133 9.17 -1.29 10.38
N SER A 134 9.64 -2.38 11.00
CA SER A 134 8.86 -3.21 11.92
C SER A 134 9.15 -2.87 13.40
N GLY A 135 8.95 -1.60 13.79
CA GLY A 135 9.06 -1.09 15.18
C GLY A 135 10.47 -1.18 15.84
N PRO A 136 10.73 -0.51 16.99
CA PRO A 136 10.08 0.65 17.59
C PRO A 136 10.79 1.94 17.16
N GLU A 137 10.52 2.42 15.95
CA GLU A 137 11.01 3.74 15.46
C GLU A 137 9.85 4.72 15.24
N ARG A 138 8.77 4.57 16.02
CA ARG A 138 7.83 5.66 16.24
C ARG A 138 8.41 6.51 17.37
N HIS A 139 9.26 7.49 17.04
CA HIS A 139 9.68 8.49 18.02
C HIS A 139 8.44 9.18 18.60
N THR A 140 8.36 9.11 19.93
CA THR A 140 7.66 10.05 20.84
C THR A 140 7.99 11.50 20.54
#